data_AF-A0A0J1E8H6-F1
#
_entry.id   AF-A0A0J1E8H6-F1
#
_cell.length_a   1.000
_cell.length_b   1.000
_cell.length_c   1.000
_cell.angle_alpha   90.00
_cell.angle_beta   90.00
_cell.angle_gamma   90.00
#
_symmetry.space_group_name_H-M   'P 1'
#
loop_
_entity.id
_entity.type
_entity.pdbx_description
1 polymer ?
#
loop_
_entity_poly.entity_id
_entity_poly.type
_entity_poly.pdbx_seq_one_letter_code
_entity_poly.pdbx_strand_id
1 'polypeptide(L)'
;METVADRFDNLEGLFFEWDGSFTWANQAQGWQIDGTVYDNGQAIQYVDLHGRGSSLEGRKILLERLHALFLTLGEPESISLLRLPERAWQDLQAFEKDVFQTASVDQ
;
A
#
# COMPACT_ATOMS: atom_id res chain seq x y z
N MET A 1 5.64 3.25 23.42
CA MET A 1 4.57 2.81 22.52
C MET A 1 5.10 3.12 21.14
N GLU A 2 5.31 2.11 20.31
CA GLU A 2 5.80 2.33 18.94
C GLU A 2 4.68 3.01 18.14
N THR A 3 4.99 4.15 17.54
CA THR A 3 4.08 4.93 16.71
C THR A 3 4.09 4.41 15.27
N VAL A 4 3.12 4.81 14.45
CA VAL A 4 3.11 4.47 13.02
C VAL A 4 4.34 5.04 12.31
N ALA A 5 4.78 6.23 12.72
CA ALA A 5 6.00 6.85 12.23
C ALA A 5 7.23 5.95 12.47
N ASP A 6 7.38 5.42 13.69
CA ASP A 6 8.51 4.54 14.04
C ASP A 6 8.54 3.27 13.17
N ARG A 7 7.36 2.73 12.82
CA ARG A 7 7.26 1.56 11.94
C ARG A 7 7.64 1.91 10.51
N PHE A 8 7.19 3.07 10.03
CA PHE A 8 7.40 3.55 8.67
C PHE A 8 8.85 4.00 8.41
N ASP A 9 9.56 4.44 9.45
CA ASP A 9 11.00 4.75 9.37
C ASP A 9 11.86 3.53 8.98
N ASN A 10 11.35 2.30 9.16
CA ASN A 10 12.05 1.08 8.72
C ASN A 10 11.86 0.79 7.22
N LEU A 11 10.99 1.51 6.52
CA LEU A 11 10.73 1.34 5.09
C LEU A 11 11.61 2.30 4.28
N GLU A 12 12.78 1.81 3.84
CA GLU A 12 13.74 2.62 3.10
C GLU A 12 13.12 3.32 1.88
N GLY A 13 13.28 4.64 1.82
CA GLY A 13 12.77 5.48 0.75
C GLY A 13 11.28 5.86 0.87
N LEU A 14 10.59 5.42 1.91
CA LEU A 14 9.27 5.92 2.26
C LEU A 14 9.42 7.27 2.96
N PHE A 15 8.65 8.26 2.53
CA PHE A 15 8.58 9.57 3.15
C PHE A 15 7.24 9.72 3.87
N PHE A 16 7.24 9.84 5.19
CA PHE A 16 6.06 10.00 6.04
C PHE A 16 6.03 11.40 6.66
N GLU A 17 4.89 12.07 6.56
CA GLU A 17 4.68 13.42 7.07
C GLU A 17 3.90 13.41 8.39
N TRP A 18 4.04 14.50 9.15
CA TRP A 18 3.40 14.65 10.46
C TRP A 18 1.87 14.70 10.40
N ASP A 19 1.29 14.98 9.23
CA ASP A 19 -0.15 15.01 9.01
C ASP A 19 -0.74 13.63 8.68
N GLY A 20 0.09 12.58 8.69
CA GLY A 20 -0.30 11.20 8.41
C GLY A 20 -0.19 10.80 6.93
N SER A 21 0.16 11.73 6.04
CA SER A 21 0.40 11.41 4.63
C SER A 21 1.77 10.76 4.40
N PHE A 22 1.88 9.94 3.36
CA PHE A 22 3.14 9.41 2.89
C PHE A 22 3.20 9.15 1.40
N THR A 23 4.43 9.14 0.89
CA THR A 23 4.77 8.71 -0.45
C THR A 23 5.93 7.73 -0.41
N TRP A 24 5.79 6.63 -1.14
CA TRP A 24 6.87 5.68 -1.42
C TRP A 24 6.95 5.46 -2.93
N ALA A 25 8.03 5.89 -3.55
CA ALA A 25 8.11 5.91 -5.01
C ALA A 25 9.52 5.73 -5.53
N ASN A 26 9.61 5.15 -6.72
CA ASN A 26 10.79 5.26 -7.56
C ASN A 26 10.36 5.53 -9.00
N GLN A 27 10.47 6.80 -9.41
CA GLN A 27 10.08 7.26 -10.74
C GLN A 27 10.89 6.55 -11.85
N ALA A 28 12.17 6.24 -11.61
CA ALA A 28 13.00 5.53 -12.59
C ALA A 28 12.54 4.08 -12.79
N GLN A 29 11.98 3.45 -11.75
CA GLN A 29 11.38 2.13 -11.83
C GLN A 29 9.87 2.17 -12.13
N GLY A 30 9.30 3.36 -12.33
CA GLY A 30 7.92 3.55 -12.78
C GLY A 30 6.85 3.12 -11.78
N TRP A 31 7.12 3.22 -10.47
CA TRP A 31 6.15 2.87 -9.42
C TRP A 31 6.04 3.94 -8.33
N GLN A 32 4.85 4.04 -7.74
CA GLN A 32 4.54 4.94 -6.63
C GLN A 32 3.35 4.42 -5.82
N ILE A 33 3.43 4.58 -4.51
CA ILE A 33 2.35 4.43 -3.53
C ILE A 33 2.25 5.75 -2.79
N ASP A 34 1.07 6.36 -2.83
CA ASP A 34 0.69 7.48 -1.98
C ASP A 34 -0.34 6.98 -0.97
N GLY A 35 -0.31 7.49 0.27
CA GLY A 35 -1.32 7.13 1.24
C GLY A 35 -1.46 8.10 2.39
N THR A 36 -2.55 7.92 3.14
CA THR A 36 -2.86 8.71 4.33
C THR A 36 -3.34 7.80 5.43
N VAL A 37 -2.70 7.88 6.59
CA VAL A 37 -3.07 7.14 7.80
C VAL A 37 -4.13 7.94 8.57
N TYR A 38 -5.24 7.28 8.89
CA TYR A 38 -6.28 7.83 9.74
C TYR A 38 -6.31 7.06 11.06
N ASP A 39 -5.89 7.71 12.15
CA ASP A 39 -5.94 7.18 13.51
C ASP A 39 -6.85 8.02 14.42
N ASN A 40 -7.15 7.49 15.61
CA ASN A 40 -7.94 8.18 16.64
C ASN A 40 -7.12 8.55 17.89
N GLY A 41 -5.80 8.60 17.78
CA GLY A 41 -4.84 8.77 18.86
C GLY A 41 -4.52 7.51 19.67
N GLN A 42 -5.26 6.42 19.48
CA GLN A 42 -5.03 5.13 20.14
C GLN A 42 -4.64 4.02 19.15
N ALA A 43 -5.28 4.00 17.98
CA ALA A 43 -5.04 2.99 16.96
C ALA A 43 -5.34 3.53 15.56
N ILE A 44 -4.65 2.99 14.55
CA ILE A 44 -5.01 3.16 13.15
C ILE A 44 -6.44 2.65 12.96
N GLN A 45 -7.28 3.47 12.33
CA GLN A 45 -8.64 3.10 11.95
C GLN A 45 -8.66 2.56 10.52
N TYR A 46 -8.00 3.27 9.59
CA TYR A 46 -7.78 2.82 8.23
C TYR A 46 -6.64 3.60 7.58
N VAL A 47 -6.14 3.09 6.45
CA VAL A 47 -5.17 3.77 5.59
C VAL A 47 -5.80 3.90 4.21
N ASP A 48 -5.82 5.11 3.67
CA ASP A 48 -6.18 5.34 2.27
C ASP A 48 -4.92 5.17 1.41
N LEU A 49 -5.03 4.45 0.29
CA LEU A 49 -3.89 4.05 -0.54
C LEU A 49 -4.19 4.26 -2.02
N HIS A 50 -3.24 4.89 -2.71
CA HIS A 50 -3.25 5.10 -4.15
C HIS A 50 -1.96 4.56 -4.78
N GLY A 51 -2.08 3.55 -5.63
CA GLY A 51 -0.95 2.94 -6.34
C GLY A 51 -0.89 3.36 -7.81
N ARG A 52 0.32 3.61 -8.31
CA ARG A 52 0.59 3.87 -9.74
C ARG A 52 1.77 3.03 -10.22
N GLY A 53 1.57 2.30 -11.32
CA GLY A 53 2.61 1.50 -11.97
C GLY A 53 2.58 1.68 -13.49
N SER A 54 3.58 2.37 -14.05
CA SER A 54 3.63 2.76 -15.47
C SER A 54 4.15 1.66 -16.39
N SER A 55 4.75 0.60 -15.84
CA SER A 55 5.22 -0.57 -16.58
C SER A 55 4.85 -1.87 -15.86
N LEU A 56 4.94 -3.01 -16.55
CA LEU A 56 4.72 -4.33 -15.91
C LEU A 56 5.69 -4.54 -14.75
N GLU A 57 6.95 -4.16 -14.92
CA GLU A 57 7.96 -4.29 -13.87
C GLU A 57 7.67 -3.36 -12.69
N GLY A 58 7.30 -2.11 -12.97
CA GLY A 58 6.89 -1.17 -11.94
C GLY A 58 5.68 -1.65 -11.15
N ARG A 59 4.70 -2.31 -11.80
CA ARG A 59 3.55 -2.92 -11.11
C ARG A 59 3.94 -4.08 -10.22
N LYS A 60 4.90 -4.92 -10.62
CA LYS A 60 5.43 -6.00 -9.76
C LYS A 60 6.09 -5.43 -8.51
N ILE A 61 6.99 -4.46 -8.69
CA ILE A 61 7.67 -3.79 -7.57
C ILE A 61 6.64 -3.09 -6.68
N LEU A 62 5.65 -2.42 -7.24
CA LEU A 62 4.57 -1.80 -6.48
C LEU A 62 3.87 -2.81 -5.55
N LEU A 63 3.58 -4.01 -6.04
CA LEU A 63 2.92 -5.05 -5.24
C LEU A 63 3.85 -5.59 -4.15
N GLU A 64 5.14 -5.79 -4.44
CA GLU A 64 6.13 -6.15 -3.41
C GLU A 64 6.21 -5.09 -2.29
N ARG A 65 6.16 -3.81 -2.66
CA ARG A 65 6.18 -2.68 -1.72
C ARG A 65 4.88 -2.56 -0.95
N LEU A 66 3.74 -2.82 -1.58
CA LEU A 66 2.45 -2.91 -0.91
C LEU A 66 2.47 -4.02 0.15
N HIS A 67 3.02 -5.20 -0.16
CA HIS A 67 3.14 -6.28 0.81
C HIS A 67 4.03 -5.90 2.00
N ALA A 68 5.16 -5.23 1.77
CA ALA A 68 6.02 -4.73 2.85
C ALA A 68 5.30 -3.70 3.74
N LEU A 69 4.50 -2.82 3.15
CA LEU A 69 3.66 -1.86 3.88
C LEU A 69 2.62 -2.58 4.75
N PHE A 70 1.96 -3.62 4.22
CA PHE A 70 0.97 -4.41 4.97
C PHE A 70 1.58 -5.06 6.20
N LEU A 71 2.74 -5.69 6.06
CA LEU A 71 3.48 -6.29 7.18
C LEU A 71 3.89 -5.25 8.24
N THR A 72 4.09 -4.00 7.84
CA THR A 72 4.44 -2.89 8.74
C THR A 72 3.21 -2.37 9.50
N LEU A 73 2.03 -2.41 8.87
CA LEU A 73 0.77 -1.96 9.47
C LEU A 73 0.22 -2.96 10.50
N GLY A 74 0.46 -4.26 10.31
CA GLY A 74 0.06 -5.30 11.25
C GLY A 74 0.14 -6.70 10.67
N GLU A 75 -0.51 -7.65 11.35
CA GLU A 75 -0.61 -9.04 10.88
C GLU A 75 -1.48 -9.09 9.62
N PRO A 76 -1.02 -9.69 8.50
CA PRO A 76 -1.76 -9.74 7.24
C PRO A 76 -3.20 -10.30 7.38
N GLU A 77 -3.40 -11.27 8.26
CA GLU A 77 -4.71 -11.89 8.52
C GLU A 77 -5.71 -10.94 9.21
N SER A 78 -5.21 -9.86 9.82
CA SER A 78 -6.01 -8.86 10.54
C SER A 78 -6.36 -7.63 9.70
N ILE A 79 -5.82 -7.53 8.48
CA ILE A 79 -5.97 -6.36 7.60
C ILE A 79 -6.87 -6.73 6.42
N SER A 80 -7.89 -5.92 6.19
CA SER A 80 -8.77 -6.03 5.02
C SER A 80 -8.53 -4.86 4.07
N LEU A 81 -8.53 -5.15 2.77
CA LEU A 81 -8.48 -4.16 1.69
C LEU A 81 -9.87 -3.90 1.15
N LEU A 82 -10.26 -2.62 1.07
CA LEU A 82 -11.41 -2.19 0.29
C LEU A 82 -10.94 -1.69 -1.07
N ARG A 83 -11.23 -2.43 -2.14
CA ARG A 83 -10.88 -2.00 -3.50
C ARG A 83 -11.92 -1.06 -4.07
N LEU A 84 -11.47 0.03 -4.68
CA LEU A 84 -12.29 1.00 -5.40
C LEU A 84 -12.09 0.89 -6.93
N PRO A 85 -13.11 1.23 -7.75
CA PRO A 85 -14.44 1.74 -7.36
C PRO A 85 -15.45 0.66 -6.93
N GLU A 86 -15.12 -0.63 -7.04
CA GLU A 86 -16.06 -1.74 -6.85
C GLU A 86 -16.57 -1.87 -5.40
N ARG A 87 -15.87 -1.29 -4.43
CA ARG A 87 -16.14 -1.37 -2.98
C ARG A 87 -16.21 -2.81 -2.49
N ALA A 88 -15.32 -3.65 -3.00
CA ALA A 88 -15.18 -5.04 -2.60
C ALA A 88 -14.14 -5.17 -1.50
N TRP A 89 -14.53 -5.78 -0.37
CA TRP A 89 -13.61 -6.18 0.69
C TRP A 89 -12.88 -7.47 0.28
N GLN A 90 -11.57 -7.49 0.45
CA GLN A 90 -10.72 -8.63 0.14
C GLN A 90 -9.44 -8.60 0.98
N ASP A 91 -8.74 -9.74 1.06
CA ASP A 91 -7.38 -9.77 1.60
C ASP A 91 -6.34 -9.36 0.53
N LEU A 92 -5.07 -9.23 0.95
CA LEU A 92 -3.98 -8.85 0.05
C LEU A 92 -3.76 -9.89 -1.06
N GLN A 93 -3.88 -11.19 -0.76
CA GLN A 93 -3.65 -12.24 -1.74
C GLN A 93 -4.70 -12.24 -2.85
N ALA A 94 -5.97 -12.02 -2.51
CA ALA A 94 -7.07 -11.87 -3.45
C ALA A 94 -6.87 -10.61 -4.32
N PHE A 95 -6.49 -9.49 -3.69
CA PHE A 95 -6.17 -8.26 -4.42
C PHE A 95 -5.04 -8.45 -5.44
N GLU A 96 -3.94 -9.11 -5.05
CA GLU A 96 -2.80 -9.38 -5.93
C GLU A 96 -3.24 -10.19 -7.17
N LYS A 97 -4.01 -11.26 -6.96
CA LYS A 97 -4.53 -12.10 -8.05
C LYS A 97 -5.36 -11.28 -9.04
N ASP A 98 -6.26 -10.45 -8.54
CA ASP A 98 -7.13 -9.61 -9.37
C ASP A 98 -6.34 -8.60 -10.20
N VAL A 99 -5.34 -7.94 -9.60
CA VAL A 99 -4.50 -6.94 -10.29
C VAL A 99 -3.68 -7.60 -11.41
N PHE A 100 -3.12 -8.79 -11.16
CA PHE A 100 -2.38 -9.53 -12.19
C PHE A 100 -3.27 -10.12 -13.29
N GLN A 101 -4.49 -10.56 -12.97
CA GLN A 101 -5.45 -11.03 -13.98
C GLN A 101 -5.93 -9.90 -14.88
N THR A 102 -6.22 -8.73 -14.31
CA THR A 102 -6.62 -7.55 -15.09
C THR A 102 -5.52 -7.11 -16.06
N ALA A 103 -4.25 -7.18 -15.64
CA ALA A 103 -3.11 -6.85 -16.50
C ALA A 103 -2.88 -7.82 -17.68
N SER A 104 -3.49 -9.01 -17.66
CA SER A 104 -3.35 -10.03 -18.72
C SER A 104 -4.37 -9.86 -19.85
N VAL A 105 -5.36 -8.98 -19.70
CA VAL A 105 -6.42 -8.72 -20.69
C VAL A 105 -6.04 -7.62 -21.68
N ASP A 106 -5.01 -6.82 -21.38
CA ASP A 106 -4.52 -5.71 -22.22
C ASP A 106 -3.42 -6.15 -23.24
N GLN A 107 -3.42 -7.40 -23.70
CA GLN A 107 -2.54 -7.87 -24.80
C GLN A 107 -3.25 -7.96 -26.14
#